data_AF-A0A1V4CBP3-F1
#
_entry.id   AF-A0A1V4CBP3-F1
#
_cell.length_a   1.000
_cell.length_b   1.000
_cell.length_c   1.000
_cell.angle_alpha   90.00
_cell.angle_beta   90.00
_cell.angle_gamma   90.00
#
_symmetry.space_group_name_H-M   'P 1'
#
loop_
_entity.id
_entity.type
_entity.pdbx_description
1 polymer ?
#
loop_
_entity_poly.entity_id
_entity_poly.type
_entity_poly.pdbx_seq_one_letter_code
_entity_poly.pdbx_strand_id
1 'polypeptide(L)'
;MNQSRRTALKSTGAFATLVSLGIVTQSQAQAAVDQASFQVKTLEDALKAIGGTPATSDQVSVVSPDIAENGAVVPVGATSKLPNTTEMYLIVEKNPTPLSCGFMIPAGTAADVQTRLKMGQSTNVIAVVKADGKLFSATKETKVTLGGCGG
;
A
#
# COMPACT_ATOMS: atom_id res chain seq x y z
N MET A 1 20.44 31.73 20.03
CA MET A 1 20.54 30.31 20.41
C MET A 1 19.44 29.52 19.73
N ASN A 2 19.80 28.54 18.89
CA ASN A 2 18.86 27.88 17.97
C ASN A 2 17.94 26.91 18.73
N GLN A 3 16.68 27.28 18.97
CA GLN A 3 15.73 26.49 19.78
C GLN A 3 15.51 25.08 19.21
N SER A 4 15.56 24.92 17.88
CA SER A 4 15.41 23.61 17.22
C SER A 4 16.45 22.57 17.64
N ARG A 5 17.70 22.99 17.92
CA ARG A 5 18.75 22.05 18.38
C ARG A 5 18.49 21.55 19.80
N ARG A 6 17.99 22.43 20.69
CA ARG A 6 17.64 22.06 22.07
C ARG A 6 16.41 21.17 22.11
N THR A 7 15.41 21.46 21.28
CA THR A 7 14.22 20.62 21.17
C THR A 7 14.58 19.23 20.63
N ALA A 8 15.44 19.16 19.61
CA ALA A 8 15.93 17.90 19.06
C ALA A 8 16.68 17.05 20.11
N LEU A 9 17.60 17.64 20.89
CA LEU A 9 18.29 16.90 21.96
C LEU A 9 17.32 16.38 23.03
N LYS A 10 16.32 17.17 23.41
CA LYS A 10 15.32 16.78 24.42
C LYS A 10 14.43 15.65 23.91
N SER A 11 13.97 15.71 22.67
CA SER A 11 13.16 14.64 22.07
C SER A 11 13.95 13.35 21.93
N THR A 12 15.22 13.41 21.48
CA THR A 12 16.06 12.20 21.36
C THR A 12 16.28 11.50 22.69
N GLY A 13 16.47 12.24 23.79
CA GLY A 13 16.59 11.67 25.13
C GLY A 13 15.31 10.98 25.62
N ALA A 14 14.14 11.58 25.35
CA ALA A 14 12.85 10.98 25.68
C ALA A 14 12.57 9.70 24.86
N PHE A 15 12.93 9.68 23.57
CA PHE A 15 12.80 8.46 22.76
C PHE A 15 13.80 7.37 23.19
N ALA A 16 15.04 7.72 23.51
CA ALA A 16 16.04 6.76 23.98
C ALA A 16 15.62 6.06 25.28
N THR A 17 15.00 6.79 26.21
CA THR A 17 14.48 6.22 27.47
C THR A 17 13.30 5.28 27.21
N LEU A 18 12.36 5.65 26.35
CA LEU A 18 11.25 4.78 25.95
C LEU A 18 11.72 3.49 25.26
N VAL A 19 12.78 3.57 24.44
CA VAL A 19 13.41 2.39 23.82
C VAL A 19 14.11 1.52 24.86
N SER A 20 14.87 2.10 25.81
CA SER A 20 15.54 1.32 26.86
C SER A 20 14.58 0.63 27.83
N LEU A 21 13.39 1.22 28.03
CA LEU A 21 12.34 0.64 28.86
C LEU A 21 11.52 -0.42 28.12
N GLY A 22 11.82 -0.70 26.85
CA GLY A 22 11.10 -1.67 26.03
C GLY A 22 9.65 -1.26 25.68
N ILE A 23 9.28 -0.02 25.99
CA ILE A 23 7.94 0.53 25.71
C ILE A 23 7.77 0.75 24.21
N VAL A 24 8.86 1.12 23.52
CA VAL A 24 8.90 1.31 22.06
C VAL A 24 10.05 0.50 21.49
N THR A 25 9.79 -0.36 20.52
CA THR A 25 10.88 -1.08 19.83
C THR A 25 11.59 -0.14 18.85
N GLN A 26 12.89 -0.39 18.57
CA GLN A 26 13.61 0.37 17.52
C GLN A 26 12.88 0.31 16.16
N SER A 27 12.17 -0.80 15.88
CA SER A 27 11.34 -0.94 14.68
C SER A 27 10.11 -0.03 14.68
N GLN A 28 9.45 0.18 15.83
CA GLN A 28 8.33 1.12 15.95
C GLN A 28 8.79 2.58 15.89
N ALA A 29 9.99 2.89 16.38
CA ALA A 29 10.59 4.22 16.26
C ALA A 29 11.05 4.53 14.82
N GLN A 30 11.37 3.51 14.03
CA GLN A 30 11.69 3.57 12.60
C GLN A 30 10.47 3.39 11.68
N ALA A 31 9.28 3.15 12.23
CA ALA A 31 8.04 3.04 11.45
C ALA A 31 7.57 4.43 10.99
N ALA A 32 8.43 5.16 10.29
CA ALA A 32 7.98 6.12 9.31
C ALA A 32 7.17 5.32 8.30
N VAL A 33 5.86 5.59 8.21
CA VAL A 33 5.07 5.20 7.04
C VAL A 33 5.90 5.57 5.83
N ASP A 34 6.23 4.60 4.99
CA ASP A 34 7.22 4.75 3.92
C ASP A 34 6.67 5.69 2.84
N GLN A 35 6.71 7.00 3.13
CA GLN A 35 6.12 8.06 2.32
C GLN A 35 6.79 8.12 0.95
N ALA A 36 8.01 7.62 0.83
CA ALA A 36 8.72 7.53 -0.44
C ALA A 36 8.00 6.60 -1.43
N SER A 37 7.46 5.48 -0.94
CA SER A 37 6.75 4.47 -1.74
C SER A 37 5.43 4.99 -2.32
N PHE A 38 4.79 5.97 -1.66
CA PHE A 38 3.55 6.61 -2.14
C PHE A 38 3.79 7.85 -3.03
N GLN A 39 5.00 8.39 -3.07
CA GLN A 39 5.36 9.53 -3.93
C GLN A 39 5.75 9.13 -5.35
N VAL A 40 5.76 7.83 -5.61
CA VAL A 40 6.08 7.26 -6.89
C VAL A 40 5.05 7.68 -7.95
N LYS A 41 5.51 7.94 -9.17
CA LYS A 41 4.66 8.35 -10.31
C LYS A 41 4.52 7.31 -11.40
N THR A 42 5.33 6.26 -11.39
CA THR A 42 5.32 5.20 -12.41
C THR A 42 5.01 3.85 -11.79
N LEU A 43 4.40 2.96 -12.56
CA LEU A 43 4.11 1.60 -12.11
C LEU A 43 5.40 0.84 -11.78
N GLU A 44 6.45 0.98 -12.59
CA GLU A 44 7.71 0.27 -12.39
C GLU A 44 8.37 0.67 -11.05
N ASP A 45 8.39 1.95 -10.76
CA ASP A 45 8.94 2.45 -9.50
C ASP A 45 8.08 1.99 -8.30
N ALA A 46 6.76 1.84 -8.48
CA ALA A 46 5.86 1.39 -7.42
C ALA A 46 6.08 -0.10 -7.11
N LEU A 47 6.30 -0.91 -8.15
CA LEU A 47 6.70 -2.30 -7.99
C LEU A 47 8.07 -2.43 -7.33
N LYS A 48 9.05 -1.61 -7.73
CA LYS A 48 10.36 -1.54 -7.06
C LYS A 48 10.22 -1.19 -5.58
N ALA A 49 9.37 -0.23 -5.24
CA ALA A 49 9.11 0.17 -3.85
C ALA A 49 8.51 -0.98 -3.01
N ILE A 50 7.67 -1.84 -3.60
CA ILE A 50 7.06 -2.99 -2.90
C ILE A 50 8.07 -4.15 -2.70
N GLY A 51 9.11 -4.21 -3.52
CA GLY A 51 10.16 -5.24 -3.45
C GLY A 51 10.45 -5.95 -4.77
N GLY A 52 10.00 -5.41 -5.91
CA GLY A 52 10.33 -5.90 -7.25
C GLY A 52 9.12 -6.33 -8.08
N THR A 53 9.38 -7.09 -9.14
CA THR A 53 8.34 -7.51 -10.10
C THR A 53 7.61 -8.76 -9.59
N PRO A 54 6.28 -8.70 -9.37
CA PRO A 54 5.50 -9.86 -8.97
C PRO A 54 5.29 -10.84 -10.13
N ALA A 55 5.13 -12.13 -9.80
CA ALA A 55 4.69 -13.14 -10.75
C ALA A 55 3.16 -13.25 -10.74
N THR A 56 2.53 -13.38 -11.91
CA THR A 56 1.07 -13.59 -11.99
C THR A 56 0.68 -14.91 -11.33
N SER A 57 -0.36 -14.88 -10.50
CA SER A 57 -0.89 -16.08 -9.82
C SER A 57 -2.41 -16.14 -9.88
N ASP A 58 -2.94 -17.35 -10.05
CA ASP A 58 -4.37 -17.70 -9.96
C ASP A 58 -4.91 -17.76 -8.52
N GLN A 59 -4.02 -17.74 -7.53
CA GLN A 59 -4.38 -17.75 -6.11
C GLN A 59 -4.60 -16.34 -5.54
N VAL A 60 -4.34 -15.30 -6.33
CA VAL A 60 -4.63 -13.91 -6.01
C VAL A 60 -5.77 -13.45 -6.92
N SER A 61 -6.74 -12.73 -6.37
CA SER A 61 -7.86 -12.19 -7.14
C SER A 61 -8.11 -10.73 -6.80
N VAL A 62 -8.42 -9.93 -7.82
CA VAL A 62 -8.88 -8.55 -7.68
C VAL A 62 -10.39 -8.50 -7.81
N VAL A 63 -11.05 -7.89 -6.83
CA VAL A 63 -12.49 -7.62 -6.86
C VAL A 63 -12.68 -6.16 -7.20
N SER A 64 -13.05 -5.86 -8.44
CA SER A 64 -13.44 -4.51 -8.87
C SER A 64 -14.63 -4.59 -9.82
N PRO A 65 -15.44 -3.54 -9.95
CA PRO A 65 -16.49 -3.51 -10.96
C PRO A 65 -15.88 -3.38 -12.36
N ASP A 66 -16.57 -3.90 -13.37
CA ASP A 66 -16.13 -3.75 -14.76
C ASP A 66 -16.35 -2.31 -15.26
N ILE A 67 -17.38 -1.65 -14.72
CA ILE A 67 -17.74 -0.25 -14.98
C ILE A 67 -17.94 0.48 -13.65
N ALA A 68 -17.18 1.55 -13.44
CA ALA A 68 -17.30 2.47 -12.32
C ALA A 68 -17.95 3.77 -12.79
N GLU A 69 -19.18 4.01 -12.34
CA GLU A 69 -19.95 5.22 -12.65
C GLU A 69 -19.36 6.47 -11.97
N ASN A 70 -18.80 6.28 -10.78
CA ASN A 70 -18.18 7.33 -9.99
C ASN A 70 -16.72 6.97 -9.68
N GLY A 71 -15.79 7.55 -10.43
CA GLY A 71 -14.36 7.34 -10.22
C GLY A 71 -13.85 7.86 -8.88
N ALA A 72 -14.58 8.72 -8.17
CA ALA A 72 -14.12 9.22 -6.87
C ALA A 72 -14.26 8.18 -5.76
N VAL A 73 -15.10 7.17 -5.95
CA VAL A 73 -15.41 6.14 -4.95
C VAL A 73 -15.63 4.79 -5.63
N VAL A 74 -14.55 4.16 -6.08
CA VAL A 74 -14.64 2.83 -6.70
C VAL A 74 -14.38 1.76 -5.64
N PRO A 75 -15.31 0.82 -5.39
CA PRO A 75 -15.05 -0.30 -4.49
C PRO A 75 -14.05 -1.26 -5.13
N VAL A 76 -12.93 -1.48 -4.45
CA VAL A 76 -11.87 -2.38 -4.89
C VAL A 76 -11.46 -3.27 -3.72
N GLY A 77 -11.33 -4.54 -3.97
CA GLY A 77 -10.80 -5.51 -3.03
C GLY A 77 -9.73 -6.40 -3.64
N ALA A 78 -8.99 -7.06 -2.78
CA ALA A 78 -8.05 -8.10 -3.15
C ALA A 78 -8.12 -9.24 -2.14
N THR A 79 -8.06 -10.44 -2.68
CA THR A 79 -8.12 -11.68 -1.88
C THR A 79 -6.94 -12.55 -2.29
N SER A 80 -6.29 -13.15 -1.30
CA SER A 80 -5.19 -14.11 -1.49
C SER A 80 -5.53 -15.44 -0.84
N LYS A 81 -5.38 -16.53 -1.60
CA LYS A 81 -5.45 -17.91 -1.09
C LYS A 81 -4.08 -18.47 -0.72
N LEU A 82 -3.01 -17.70 -0.94
CA LEU A 82 -1.65 -18.12 -0.63
C LEU A 82 -1.46 -18.20 0.90
N PRO A 83 -0.84 -19.29 1.42
CA PRO A 83 -0.47 -19.35 2.82
C PRO A 83 0.53 -18.25 3.17
N ASN A 84 0.57 -17.85 4.44
CA ASN A 84 1.53 -16.86 4.97
C ASN A 84 1.59 -15.54 4.16
N THR A 85 0.43 -15.05 3.71
CA THR A 85 0.34 -13.70 3.14
C THR A 85 0.63 -12.67 4.23
N THR A 86 1.68 -11.87 4.06
CA THR A 86 2.13 -10.87 5.06
C THR A 86 1.76 -9.45 4.66
N GLU A 87 1.72 -9.17 3.35
CA GLU A 87 1.44 -7.84 2.83
C GLU A 87 0.57 -7.92 1.57
N MET A 88 -0.28 -6.91 1.39
CA MET A 88 -1.13 -6.77 0.21
C MET A 88 -1.19 -5.31 -0.23
N TYR A 89 -0.99 -5.07 -1.51
CA TYR A 89 -0.94 -3.74 -2.12
C TYR A 89 -1.95 -3.66 -3.25
N LEU A 90 -2.63 -2.51 -3.35
CA LEU A 90 -3.49 -2.19 -4.49
C LEU A 90 -2.84 -1.06 -5.29
N ILE A 91 -2.66 -1.31 -6.58
CA ILE A 91 -2.05 -0.39 -7.53
C ILE A 91 -3.09 -0.04 -8.61
N VAL A 92 -3.17 1.24 -8.95
CA VAL A 92 -4.02 1.77 -10.01
C VAL A 92 -3.11 2.38 -11.07
N GLU A 93 -2.90 1.67 -12.17
CA GLU A 93 -1.79 1.92 -13.11
C GLU A 93 -1.74 3.35 -13.66
N LYS A 94 -2.90 3.92 -14.04
CA LYS A 94 -2.97 5.26 -14.67
C LYS A 94 -3.33 6.39 -13.72
N ASN A 95 -3.25 6.17 -12.41
CA ASN A 95 -3.39 7.25 -11.45
C ASN A 95 -2.08 8.07 -11.33
N PRO A 96 -2.15 9.36 -10.96
CA PRO A 96 -0.95 10.17 -10.70
C PRO A 96 -0.02 9.55 -9.65
N THR A 97 -0.60 8.88 -8.66
CA THR A 97 0.07 8.03 -7.67
C THR A 97 -0.45 6.61 -7.84
N PRO A 98 0.32 5.70 -8.47
CA PRO A 98 -0.17 4.37 -8.80
C PRO A 98 -0.34 3.50 -7.55
N LEU A 99 0.59 3.57 -6.58
CA LEU A 99 0.44 2.87 -5.31
C LEU A 99 -0.68 3.51 -4.48
N SER A 100 -1.84 2.85 -4.38
CA SER A 100 -3.02 3.45 -3.76
C SER A 100 -3.15 3.10 -2.28
N CYS A 101 -2.81 1.85 -1.91
CA CYS A 101 -2.75 1.44 -0.50
C CYS A 101 -1.89 0.19 -0.32
N GLY A 102 -1.39 0.02 0.90
CA GLY A 102 -0.71 -1.18 1.38
C GLY A 102 -1.29 -1.62 2.71
N PHE A 103 -1.49 -2.93 2.86
CA PHE A 103 -2.02 -3.57 4.05
C PHE A 103 -0.98 -4.56 4.56
N MET A 104 -0.65 -4.46 5.86
CA MET A 104 0.07 -5.51 6.57
C MET A 104 -0.95 -6.49 7.14
N ILE A 105 -0.81 -7.77 6.81
CA ILE A 105 -1.70 -8.86 7.22
C ILE A 105 -0.98 -9.66 8.32
N PRO A 106 -1.37 -9.52 9.60
CA PRO A 106 -0.79 -10.30 10.67
C PRO A 106 -1.09 -11.80 10.52
N ALA A 107 -0.19 -12.64 11.00
CA ALA A 107 -0.38 -14.10 10.98
C ALA A 107 -1.71 -14.51 11.63
N GLY A 108 -2.44 -15.43 11.00
CA GLY A 108 -3.77 -15.87 11.44
C GLY A 108 -4.93 -14.99 10.96
N THR A 109 -4.67 -13.90 10.22
CA THR A 109 -5.70 -13.06 9.60
C THR A 109 -6.02 -13.55 8.19
N ALA A 110 -7.31 -13.58 7.81
CA ALA A 110 -7.70 -13.84 6.44
C ALA A 110 -7.18 -12.73 5.52
N ALA A 111 -6.49 -13.11 4.44
CA ALA A 111 -5.94 -12.18 3.46
C ALA A 111 -7.03 -11.72 2.47
N ASP A 112 -8.02 -11.00 2.98
CA ASP A 112 -9.11 -10.41 2.22
C ASP A 112 -9.30 -8.95 2.66
N VAL A 113 -9.15 -8.03 1.71
CA VAL A 113 -9.28 -6.60 1.97
C VAL A 113 -10.23 -5.98 0.97
N GLN A 114 -11.03 -5.03 1.45
CA GLN A 114 -11.91 -4.23 0.62
C GLN A 114 -11.81 -2.77 1.03
N THR A 115 -11.64 -1.89 0.05
CA THR A 115 -11.51 -0.46 0.24
C THR A 115 -12.16 0.30 -0.91
N ARG A 116 -12.19 1.63 -0.80
CA ARG A 116 -12.66 2.52 -1.86
C ARG A 116 -11.47 3.32 -2.37
N LEU A 117 -11.22 3.22 -3.67
CA LEU A 117 -10.12 3.88 -4.35
C LEU A 117 -10.65 4.98 -5.26
N LYS A 118 -9.88 6.07 -5.38
CA LYS A 118 -10.10 7.07 -6.42
C LYS A 118 -9.44 6.59 -7.71
N MET A 119 -10.15 6.68 -8.82
CA MET A 119 -9.68 6.32 -10.15
C MET A 119 -9.91 7.50 -11.09
N GLY A 120 -8.83 8.02 -11.69
CA GLY A 120 -8.92 9.17 -12.59
C GLY A 120 -9.55 8.84 -13.95
N GLN A 121 -9.35 7.61 -14.42
CA GLN A 121 -9.76 7.14 -15.74
C GLN A 121 -9.82 5.62 -15.79
N SER A 122 -10.33 5.06 -16.88
CA SER A 122 -10.30 3.61 -17.16
C SER A 122 -8.87 3.08 -17.13
N THR A 123 -8.64 2.08 -16.27
CA THR A 123 -7.30 1.58 -15.99
C THR A 123 -7.34 0.19 -15.35
N ASN A 124 -6.18 -0.45 -15.33
CA ASN A 124 -5.97 -1.71 -14.64
C ASN A 124 -5.77 -1.46 -13.15
N VAL A 125 -6.50 -2.24 -12.36
CA VAL A 125 -6.26 -2.42 -10.93
C VAL A 125 -5.42 -3.68 -10.77
N ILE A 126 -4.28 -3.54 -10.10
CA ILE A 126 -3.34 -4.63 -9.86
C ILE A 126 -3.26 -4.86 -8.36
N ALA A 127 -3.57 -6.06 -7.91
CA ALA A 127 -3.25 -6.48 -6.55
C ALA A 127 -1.88 -7.15 -6.55
N VAL A 128 -1.02 -6.74 -5.62
CA VAL A 128 0.28 -7.36 -5.37
C VAL A 128 0.30 -7.89 -3.95
N VAL A 129 0.64 -9.16 -3.79
CA VAL A 129 0.64 -9.87 -2.52
C VAL A 129 2.04 -10.41 -2.24
N LYS A 130 2.52 -10.20 -1.01
CA LYS A 130 3.75 -10.81 -0.52
C LYS A 130 3.40 -12.03 0.35
N ALA A 131 3.87 -13.20 -0.07
CA ALA A 131 3.69 -14.46 0.64
C ALA A 131 5.00 -15.26 0.60
N ASP A 132 5.43 -15.77 1.76
CA ASP A 132 6.71 -16.50 1.92
C ASP A 132 7.93 -15.77 1.30
N GLY A 133 7.95 -14.43 1.37
CA GLY A 133 9.00 -13.59 0.80
C GLY A 133 8.97 -13.43 -0.73
N LYS A 134 7.97 -13.99 -1.41
CA LYS A 134 7.75 -13.85 -2.85
C LYS A 134 6.60 -12.91 -3.15
N LEU A 135 6.65 -12.25 -4.31
CA LEU A 135 5.61 -11.34 -4.77
C LEU A 135 4.74 -12.02 -5.84
N PHE A 136 3.44 -11.94 -5.66
CA PHE A 136 2.43 -12.47 -6.58
C PHE A 136 1.46 -11.36 -6.98
N SER A 137 0.90 -11.43 -8.18
CA SER A 137 -0.06 -10.42 -8.64
C SER A 137 -1.26 -11.00 -9.38
N ALA A 138 -2.33 -10.21 -9.37
CA ALA A 138 -3.49 -10.37 -10.23
C ALA A 138 -3.93 -8.99 -10.73
N THR A 139 -4.50 -8.96 -11.93
CA THR A 139 -4.90 -7.71 -12.60
C THR A 139 -6.34 -7.81 -13.05
N LYS A 140 -7.10 -6.74 -12.85
CA LYS A 140 -8.45 -6.56 -13.39
C LYS A 140 -8.62 -5.17 -13.96
N GLU A 141 -9.19 -5.07 -15.17
CA GLU A 141 -9.51 -3.79 -15.78
C GLU A 141 -10.84 -3.25 -15.23
N THR A 142 -10.87 -1.96 -14.89
CA THR A 142 -12.09 -1.24 -14.53
C THR A 142 -12.23 0.00 -15.41
N LYS A 143 -13.37 0.10 -16.08
CA LYS A 143 -13.71 1.24 -16.94
C LYS A 143 -14.40 2.32 -16.13
N VAL A 144 -13.94 3.56 -16.20
CA VAL A 144 -14.51 4.69 -15.46
C VAL A 144 -15.25 5.59 -16.45
N THR A 145 -16.53 5.87 -16.20
CA THR A 145 -17.32 6.76 -17.07
C THR A 145 -17.23 8.22 -16.63
N LEU A 146 -17.10 8.47 -15.32
CA LEU A 146 -16.88 9.80 -14.75
C LEU A 146 -15.63 9.78 -13.87
N GLY A 147 -14.55 10.42 -14.33
CA GLY A 147 -13.26 10.43 -13.65
C GLY A 147 -13.32 11.07 -12.26
N GLY A 148 -12.62 10.48 -11.28
CA GLY A 148 -12.68 10.90 -9.87
C GLY A 148 -11.48 11.69 -9.34
N CYS A 149 -10.49 12.00 -10.19
CA CYS A 149 -9.24 12.65 -9.78
C CYS A 149 -9.25 14.19 -9.92
N GLY A 150 -10.41 14.79 -10.24
CA GLY A 150 -10.59 16.23 -10.35
C GLY A 150 -11.31 16.80 -9.13
N GLY A 151 -10.54 17.16 -8.10
CA GLY A 151 -10.90 18.24 -7.18
C GLY A 151 -10.16 19.50 -7.60
#